data_AF-A0A6C0LJR9-F1
#
_entry.id   AF-A0A6C0LJR9-F1
#
_cell.length_a   1.000
_cell.length_b   1.000
_cell.length_c   1.000
_cell.angle_alpha   90.00
_cell.angle_beta   90.00
_cell.angle_gamma   90.00
#
_symmetry.space_group_name_H-M   'P 1'
#
loop_
_entity.id
_entity.type
_entity.pdbx_description
1 polymer ?
#
loop_
_entity_poly.entity_id
_entity_poly.type
_entity_poly.pdbx_seq_one_letter_code
_entity_poly.pdbx_strand_id
1 'polypeptide(L)'
;MCYELARCELYLNKRHGPLNTTSNNMYNRIILMESIDDFHEYENYLLWKDSVHYIISTITVTEFRTQWSEECKVTKSNWTKFCNVMSRYIGDPYYNKINIVQRVQVCDNDGFEWTTAIMKTYWLRLIQRCWKTVYRKRMEISKQRAQLTNLRYREIYGKWPYGINYLPSIRDMNVV
;
A
#
# COMPACT_ATOMS: atom_id res chain seq x y z
N MET A 1 -18.56 -12.55 5.52
CA MET A 1 -17.91 -11.54 4.66
C MET A 1 -16.69 -12.21 4.03
N CYS A 2 -16.57 -12.17 2.71
CA CYS A 2 -15.41 -12.69 1.99
C CYS A 2 -14.43 -11.54 1.72
N TYR A 3 -13.14 -11.76 1.98
CA TYR A 3 -12.07 -10.83 1.62
C TYR A 3 -11.29 -11.42 0.47
N GLU A 4 -10.90 -10.57 -0.47
CA GLU A 4 -10.12 -10.98 -1.63
C GLU A 4 -8.89 -10.09 -1.80
N LEU A 5 -7.91 -10.64 -2.50
CA LEU A 5 -6.75 -9.89 -2.95
C LEU A 5 -7.15 -9.23 -4.27
N ALA A 6 -7.06 -7.91 -4.38
CA ALA A 6 -7.44 -7.23 -5.61
C ALA A 6 -6.56 -6.02 -5.89
N ARG A 7 -6.43 -5.71 -7.18
CA ARG A 7 -5.94 -4.42 -7.65
C ARG A 7 -7.09 -3.40 -7.54
N CYS A 8 -6.77 -2.25 -6.98
CA CYS A 8 -7.72 -1.18 -6.79
C CYS A 8 -7.14 0.14 -7.29
N GLU A 9 -7.99 0.98 -7.86
CA GLU A 9 -7.60 2.29 -8.36
C GLU A 9 -8.61 3.35 -7.91
N LEU A 10 -8.15 4.59 -7.76
CA LEU A 10 -9.04 5.72 -7.53
C LEU A 10 -9.71 6.11 -8.84
N TYR A 11 -11.03 6.26 -8.83
CA TYR A 11 -11.74 6.76 -9.99
C TYR A 11 -11.33 8.20 -10.33
N LEU A 12 -10.85 8.38 -11.55
CA LEU A 12 -10.51 9.67 -12.16
C LEU A 12 -11.13 9.78 -13.56
N ASN A 13 -11.94 10.83 -13.80
CA ASN A 13 -12.55 11.09 -15.12
C ASN A 13 -11.53 11.12 -16.26
N LYS A 14 -10.32 11.64 -16.01
CA LYS A 14 -9.25 11.71 -17.02
C LYS A 14 -8.77 10.34 -17.48
N ARG A 15 -8.86 9.30 -16.63
CA ARG A 15 -8.39 7.94 -16.91
C ARG A 15 -9.52 7.03 -17.38
N HIS A 16 -10.71 7.15 -16.78
CA HIS A 16 -11.84 6.24 -17.03
C HIS A 16 -12.93 6.85 -17.92
N GLY A 17 -12.75 8.08 -18.40
CA GLY A 17 -13.75 8.83 -19.13
C GLY A 17 -14.73 9.58 -18.22
N PRO A 18 -15.38 10.64 -18.72
CA PRO A 18 -16.40 11.37 -17.98
C PRO A 18 -17.64 10.50 -17.75
N LEU A 19 -18.26 10.62 -16.58
CA LEU A 19 -19.55 10.00 -16.30
C LEU A 19 -20.62 10.73 -17.11
N ASN A 20 -21.41 9.97 -17.87
CA ASN A 20 -22.45 10.53 -18.75
C ASN A 20 -23.69 11.06 -18.00
N THR A 21 -23.80 10.84 -16.68
CA THR A 21 -24.98 11.21 -15.88
C THR A 21 -24.62 11.93 -14.57
N THR A 22 -25.44 12.89 -14.20
CA THR A 22 -25.37 13.67 -12.94
C THR A 22 -25.62 12.82 -11.68
N SER A 23 -26.08 11.59 -11.82
CA SER A 23 -26.36 10.60 -10.76
C SER A 23 -25.14 9.80 -10.31
N ASN A 24 -24.11 9.68 -11.16
CA ASN A 24 -22.98 8.79 -10.89
C ASN A 24 -22.06 9.34 -9.78
N ASN A 25 -22.22 8.81 -8.56
CA ASN A 25 -21.43 9.16 -7.37
C ASN A 25 -20.09 8.37 -7.30
N MET A 26 -19.45 8.16 -8.45
CA MET A 26 -18.16 7.44 -8.55
C MET A 26 -16.96 8.33 -8.21
N TYR A 27 -17.14 9.66 -8.15
CA TYR A 27 -16.09 10.58 -7.71
C TYR A 27 -15.52 10.17 -6.34
N ASN A 28 -14.19 10.11 -6.25
CA ASN A 28 -13.45 9.70 -5.05
C ASN A 28 -13.74 8.27 -4.55
N ARG A 29 -14.35 7.40 -5.38
CA ARG A 29 -14.51 5.97 -5.05
C ARG A 29 -13.30 5.17 -5.48
N ILE A 30 -13.04 4.11 -4.72
CA ILE A 30 -12.04 3.10 -5.06
C ILE A 30 -12.73 2.04 -5.91
N ILE A 31 -12.28 1.85 -7.14
CA ILE A 31 -12.79 0.85 -8.06
C ILE A 31 -11.95 -0.42 -7.91
N LEU A 32 -12.65 -1.55 -7.90
CA LEU A 32 -12.01 -2.86 -7.98
C LEU A 32 -11.72 -3.14 -9.45
N MET A 33 -10.44 -3.25 -9.82
CA MET A 33 -10.04 -3.49 -11.20
C MET A 33 -10.04 -4.98 -11.52
N GLU A 34 -9.36 -5.75 -10.68
CA GLU A 34 -9.11 -7.17 -10.91
C GLU A 34 -8.90 -7.86 -9.57
N SER A 35 -9.58 -8.99 -9.37
CA SER A 35 -9.29 -9.90 -8.25
C SER A 35 -8.18 -10.85 -8.64
N ILE A 36 -7.29 -11.09 -7.68
CA ILE A 36 -6.15 -11.96 -7.83
C ILE A 36 -6.45 -13.23 -7.05
N ASP A 37 -6.85 -14.26 -7.78
CA ASP A 37 -7.11 -15.59 -7.22
C ASP A 37 -5.82 -16.41 -7.09
N ASP A 38 -4.89 -16.25 -8.04
CA ASP A 38 -3.53 -16.81 -8.00
C ASP A 38 -2.46 -15.71 -8.07
N PHE A 39 -1.71 -15.58 -6.98
CA PHE A 39 -0.63 -14.61 -6.87
C PHE A 39 0.54 -14.90 -7.81
N HIS A 40 0.83 -16.18 -8.09
CA HIS A 40 1.93 -16.57 -8.98
C HIS A 40 1.62 -16.24 -10.45
N GLU A 41 0.36 -16.38 -10.87
CA GLU A 41 -0.07 -15.94 -12.20
C GLU A 41 0.06 -14.42 -12.34
N TYR A 42 -0.35 -13.66 -11.32
CA TYR A 42 -0.21 -12.21 -11.30
C TYR A 42 1.24 -11.74 -11.42
N GLU A 43 2.15 -12.35 -10.64
CA GLU A 43 3.58 -12.02 -10.65
C GLU A 43 4.21 -12.27 -12.03
N ASN A 44 3.85 -13.37 -12.68
CA ASN A 44 4.45 -13.80 -13.93
C ASN A 44 3.86 -13.11 -15.18
N TYR A 45 2.58 -12.76 -15.19
CA TYR A 45 1.88 -12.38 -16.43
C TYR A 45 1.28 -10.97 -16.45
N LEU A 46 0.88 -10.42 -15.30
CA LEU A 46 0.10 -9.17 -15.23
C LEU A 46 0.94 -7.97 -14.80
N LEU A 47 1.86 -8.16 -13.84
CA LEU A 47 2.65 -7.08 -13.25
C LEU A 47 3.43 -6.24 -14.28
N TRP A 48 3.99 -6.89 -15.31
CA TRP A 48 4.77 -6.20 -16.34
C TRP A 48 3.89 -5.51 -17.39
N LYS A 49 2.74 -6.08 -17.76
CA LYS A 49 1.81 -5.51 -18.77
C LYS A 49 1.16 -4.22 -18.26
N ASP A 50 0.72 -4.22 -17.01
CA ASP A 50 0.10 -3.04 -16.38
C ASP A 50 1.10 -1.90 -16.21
N SER A 51 2.34 -2.24 -15.85
CA SER A 51 3.43 -1.28 -15.79
C SER A 51 3.61 -0.59 -17.15
N VAL A 52 3.61 -1.34 -18.25
CA VAL A 52 3.77 -0.83 -19.61
C VAL A 52 2.55 -0.03 -20.09
N HIS A 53 1.33 -0.52 -19.87
CA HIS A 53 0.10 0.16 -20.30
C HIS A 53 -0.10 1.53 -19.66
N TYR A 54 0.20 1.66 -18.38
CA TYR A 54 0.13 2.94 -17.68
C TYR A 54 1.14 3.95 -18.21
N ILE A 55 2.39 3.53 -18.39
CA ILE A 55 3.48 4.34 -18.95
C ILE A 55 3.07 4.93 -20.30
N ILE A 56 2.48 4.11 -21.17
CA ILE A 56 2.02 4.53 -22.50
C ILE A 56 0.83 5.49 -22.42
N SER A 57 -0.06 5.34 -21.43
CA SER A 57 -1.28 6.15 -21.29
C SER A 57 -1.07 7.53 -20.66
N THR A 58 0.02 7.74 -19.92
CA THR A 58 0.27 8.99 -19.16
C THR A 58 1.38 9.88 -19.73
N ILE A 59 2.01 9.50 -20.85
CA ILE A 59 3.08 10.28 -21.49
C ILE A 59 2.59 10.83 -22.83
N THR A 60 2.98 12.05 -23.18
CA THR A 60 2.97 12.52 -24.57
C THR A 60 3.77 11.53 -25.40
N VAL A 61 3.07 10.65 -26.13
CA VAL A 61 3.60 9.48 -26.86
C VAL A 61 4.88 9.80 -27.65
N THR A 62 5.05 11.05 -28.07
CA THR A 62 6.21 11.60 -28.78
C THR A 62 7.52 11.58 -27.99
N GLU A 63 7.53 11.93 -26.70
CA GLU A 63 8.76 12.02 -25.86
C GLU A 63 9.21 10.63 -25.36
N PHE A 64 8.26 9.75 -25.01
CA PHE A 64 8.61 8.38 -24.61
C PHE A 64 9.16 7.56 -25.78
N ARG A 65 8.56 7.70 -26.98
CA ARG A 65 9.04 7.03 -28.20
C ARG A 65 10.43 7.48 -28.64
N THR A 66 10.80 8.73 -28.39
CA THR A 66 12.16 9.23 -28.68
C THR A 66 13.18 8.71 -27.69
N GLN A 67 12.80 8.50 -26.42
CA GLN A 67 13.71 8.01 -25.38
C GLN A 67 13.81 6.47 -25.32
N TRP A 68 12.78 5.75 -25.77
CA TRP A 68 12.67 4.29 -25.68
C TRP A 68 12.16 3.66 -27.00
N SER A 69 12.76 4.04 -28.14
CA SER A 69 12.51 3.35 -29.42
C SER A 69 12.85 1.86 -29.34
N GLU A 70 12.43 1.09 -30.36
CA GLU A 70 12.46 -0.39 -30.42
C GLU A 70 13.83 -1.03 -30.06
N GLU A 71 14.91 -0.26 -30.06
CA GLU A 71 16.26 -0.69 -29.66
C GLU A 71 16.46 -0.80 -28.13
N CYS A 72 15.55 -0.29 -27.29
CA CYS A 72 15.70 -0.32 -25.83
C CYS A 72 14.69 -1.26 -25.15
N LYS A 73 14.80 -2.58 -25.36
CA LYS A 73 14.14 -3.56 -24.49
C LYS A 73 14.61 -3.36 -23.04
N VAL A 74 13.69 -3.45 -22.07
CA VAL A 74 14.07 -3.52 -20.65
C VAL A 74 14.84 -4.82 -20.45
N THR A 75 16.09 -4.70 -20.04
CA THR A 75 17.01 -5.80 -19.75
C THR A 75 17.51 -5.67 -18.32
N LYS A 76 18.14 -6.73 -17.80
CA LYS A 76 18.68 -6.73 -16.43
C LYS A 76 19.67 -5.57 -16.17
N SER A 77 20.37 -5.09 -17.20
CA SER A 77 21.34 -3.99 -17.09
C SER A 77 20.70 -2.60 -17.01
N ASN A 78 19.50 -2.41 -17.57
CA ASN A 78 18.81 -1.11 -17.57
C ASN A 78 17.62 -1.02 -16.59
N TRP A 79 17.32 -2.12 -15.88
CA TRP A 79 16.24 -2.22 -14.88
C TRP A 79 16.26 -1.11 -13.83
N THR A 80 17.41 -0.84 -13.21
CA THR A 80 17.51 0.19 -12.16
C THR A 80 17.21 1.59 -12.70
N LYS A 81 17.67 1.89 -13.91
CA LYS A 81 17.41 3.18 -14.58
C LYS A 81 15.93 3.32 -14.93
N PHE A 82 15.33 2.26 -15.45
CA PHE A 82 13.89 2.18 -15.70
C PHE A 82 13.10 2.41 -14.40
N CYS A 83 13.37 1.66 -13.34
CA CYS A 83 12.71 1.79 -12.04
C CYS A 83 12.81 3.20 -11.45
N ASN A 84 13.95 3.89 -11.61
CA ASN A 84 14.14 5.25 -11.13
C ASN A 84 13.39 6.31 -11.94
N VAL A 85 13.24 6.10 -13.25
CA VAL A 85 12.39 6.95 -14.09
C VAL A 85 10.93 6.71 -13.72
N MET A 86 10.54 5.45 -13.56
CA MET A 86 9.18 5.06 -13.20
C MET A 86 8.78 5.53 -11.80
N SER A 87 9.66 5.46 -10.81
CA SER A 87 9.35 5.90 -9.44
C SER A 87 9.02 7.39 -9.35
N ARG A 88 9.52 8.21 -10.27
CA ARG A 88 9.18 9.64 -10.39
C ARG A 88 7.76 9.87 -10.92
N TYR A 89 7.25 8.94 -11.73
CA TYR A 89 5.90 9.01 -12.30
C TYR A 89 4.85 8.24 -11.46
N ILE A 90 5.28 7.28 -10.64
CA ILE A 90 4.46 6.43 -9.75
C ILE A 90 4.13 7.13 -8.41
N GLY A 91 4.16 8.46 -8.35
CA GLY A 91 3.82 9.24 -7.15
C GLY A 91 2.38 9.08 -6.66
N ASP A 92 1.51 8.36 -7.39
CA ASP A 92 0.13 8.07 -6.98
C ASP A 92 0.08 6.93 -5.94
N PRO A 93 -0.34 7.21 -4.70
CA PRO A 93 -0.38 6.20 -3.64
C PRO A 93 -1.37 5.05 -3.91
N TYR A 94 -2.32 5.23 -4.84
CA TYR A 94 -3.33 4.24 -5.24
C TYR A 94 -3.00 3.51 -6.54
N TYR A 95 -1.86 3.80 -7.17
CA TYR A 95 -1.49 3.16 -8.42
C TYR A 95 -0.91 1.75 -8.20
N ASN A 96 -1.49 0.77 -8.90
CA ASN A 96 -1.03 -0.62 -9.04
C ASN A 96 -0.57 -1.31 -7.74
N LYS A 97 -1.30 -1.07 -6.64
CA LYS A 97 -1.07 -1.77 -5.39
C LYS A 97 -2.12 -2.83 -5.19
N ILE A 98 -1.64 -4.03 -4.94
CA ILE A 98 -2.45 -5.12 -4.44
C ILE A 98 -2.93 -4.78 -3.04
N ASN A 99 -4.23 -4.92 -2.81
CA ASN A 99 -4.87 -4.66 -1.55
C ASN A 99 -5.72 -5.85 -1.12
N ILE A 100 -5.81 -6.06 0.20
CA ILE A 100 -6.86 -6.88 0.78
C ILE A 100 -8.10 -6.02 0.81
N VAL A 101 -9.15 -6.47 0.12
CA VAL A 101 -10.37 -5.69 -0.04
C VAL A 101 -11.60 -6.48 0.30
N GLN A 102 -12.64 -5.72 0.64
CA GLN A 102 -14.00 -6.21 0.67
C GLN A 102 -14.73 -5.64 -0.54
N ARG A 103 -15.19 -6.52 -1.42
CA ARG A 103 -15.98 -6.16 -2.60
C ARG A 103 -17.35 -5.63 -2.20
N VAL A 104 -17.79 -4.57 -2.87
CA VAL A 104 -19.12 -3.99 -2.72
C VAL A 104 -19.66 -3.70 -4.12
N GLN A 105 -20.80 -4.31 -4.47
CA GLN A 105 -21.54 -3.94 -5.67
C GLN A 105 -22.42 -2.73 -5.36
N VAL A 106 -22.44 -1.76 -6.25
CA VAL A 106 -23.25 -0.55 -6.17
C VAL A 106 -24.07 -0.46 -7.44
N CYS A 107 -25.37 -0.23 -7.30
CA CYS A 107 -26.27 0.06 -8.41
C CYS A 107 -26.72 1.51 -8.27
N ASP A 108 -26.66 2.29 -9.35
CA ASP A 108 -27.30 3.59 -9.38
C ASP A 108 -28.81 3.46 -9.56
N ASN A 109 -29.51 4.58 -9.35
CA ASN A 109 -30.94 4.72 -9.62
C ASN A 109 -31.28 4.49 -11.10
N ASP A 110 -30.30 4.66 -12.00
CA ASP A 110 -30.44 4.42 -13.44
C ASP A 110 -30.17 2.96 -13.84
N GLY A 111 -29.98 2.05 -12.87
CA GLY A 111 -29.71 0.63 -13.12
C GLY A 111 -28.28 0.31 -13.56
N PHE A 112 -27.37 1.27 -13.52
CA PHE A 112 -25.96 1.05 -13.81
C PHE A 112 -25.28 0.40 -12.60
N GLU A 113 -24.63 -0.75 -12.80
CA GLU A 113 -23.93 -1.48 -11.74
C GLU A 113 -22.42 -1.30 -11.86
N TRP A 114 -21.75 -1.02 -10.74
CA TRP A 114 -20.29 -1.02 -10.66
C TRP A 114 -19.79 -1.61 -9.35
N THR A 115 -18.57 -2.14 -9.41
CA THR A 115 -17.91 -2.73 -8.25
C THR A 115 -16.94 -1.75 -7.60
N THR A 116 -17.19 -1.43 -6.33
CA THR A 116 -16.27 -0.65 -5.49
C THR A 116 -15.59 -1.55 -4.44
N ALA A 117 -14.46 -1.10 -3.91
CA ALA A 117 -13.66 -1.84 -2.95
C ALA A 117 -13.47 -1.05 -1.65
N ILE A 118 -13.71 -1.70 -0.51
CA ILE A 118 -13.29 -1.17 0.80
C ILE A 118 -11.91 -1.73 1.10
N MET A 119 -10.88 -0.89 1.06
CA MET A 119 -9.51 -1.29 1.38
C MET A 119 -9.35 -1.61 2.87
N LYS A 120 -8.93 -2.85 3.18
CA LYS A 120 -8.58 -3.28 4.55
C LYS A 120 -7.09 -3.17 4.82
N THR A 121 -6.25 -3.18 3.77
CA THR A 121 -4.79 -3.06 3.88
C THR A 121 -4.33 -1.80 4.61
N TYR A 122 -5.05 -0.69 4.45
CA TYR A 122 -4.71 0.58 5.13
C TYR A 122 -4.80 0.45 6.65
N TRP A 123 -5.91 -0.09 7.15
CA TRP A 123 -6.12 -0.33 8.58
C TRP A 123 -5.12 -1.33 9.15
N LEU A 124 -4.83 -2.39 8.39
CA LEU A 124 -3.81 -3.36 8.78
C LEU A 124 -2.42 -2.71 8.90
N ARG A 125 -2.05 -1.82 7.98
CA ARG A 125 -0.76 -1.08 8.05
C ARG A 125 -0.68 -0.19 9.28
N LEU A 126 -1.76 0.48 9.68
CA LEU A 126 -1.80 1.29 10.91
C LEU A 126 -1.58 0.43 12.16
N ILE A 127 -2.28 -0.70 12.23
CA ILE A 127 -2.14 -1.67 13.33
C ILE A 127 -0.71 -2.21 13.37
N GLN A 128 -0.16 -2.63 12.22
CA GLN A 128 1.22 -3.12 12.11
C GLN A 128 2.25 -2.06 12.53
N ARG A 129 2.05 -0.79 12.14
CA ARG A 129 2.93 0.33 12.54
C ARG A 129 2.91 0.54 14.05
N CYS A 130 1.73 0.47 14.65
CA CYS A 130 1.53 0.50 16.10
C CYS A 130 2.31 -0.66 16.76
N TRP A 131 2.07 -1.90 16.33
CA TRP A 131 2.75 -3.08 16.90
C TRP A 131 4.27 -3.00 16.78
N LYS A 132 4.81 -2.61 15.62
CA LYS A 132 6.25 -2.44 15.41
C LYS A 132 6.85 -1.39 16.35
N THR A 133 6.12 -0.32 16.62
CA THR A 133 6.56 0.74 17.54
C THR A 133 6.55 0.27 19.00
N VAL A 134 5.51 -0.45 19.45
CA VAL A 134 5.48 -1.06 20.79
C VAL A 134 6.64 -2.04 20.93
N TYR A 135 6.79 -2.93 19.95
CA TYR A 135 7.84 -3.94 19.95
C TYR A 135 9.23 -3.32 20.06
N ARG A 136 9.51 -2.26 19.29
CA ARG A 136 10.79 -1.54 19.38
C ARG A 136 11.06 -0.99 20.77
N LYS A 137 10.08 -0.32 21.40
CA LYS A 137 10.22 0.18 22.77
C LYS A 137 10.46 -0.95 23.78
N ARG A 138 9.75 -2.07 23.64
CA ARG A 138 9.97 -3.26 24.49
C ARG A 138 11.39 -3.79 24.36
N MET A 139 11.92 -3.87 23.14
CA MET A 139 13.28 -4.31 22.88
C MET A 139 14.33 -3.37 23.51
N GLU A 140 14.12 -2.05 23.43
CA GLU A 140 14.98 -1.06 24.09
C GLU A 140 14.98 -1.23 25.61
N ILE A 141 13.79 -1.38 26.22
CA ILE A 141 13.66 -1.61 27.66
C ILE A 141 14.31 -2.92 28.08
N SER A 142 14.11 -4.01 27.33
CA SER A 142 14.77 -5.29 27.60
C SER A 142 16.29 -5.18 27.55
N LYS A 143 16.84 -4.44 26.58
CA LYS A 143 18.29 -4.16 26.51
C LYS A 143 18.78 -3.38 27.72
N GLN A 144 18.05 -2.35 28.15
CA GLN A 144 18.42 -1.57 29.35
C GLN A 144 18.32 -2.41 30.63
N ARG A 145 17.29 -3.24 30.76
CA ARG A 145 17.12 -4.16 31.89
C ARG A 145 18.23 -5.22 31.99
N ALA A 146 18.86 -5.57 30.86
CA ALA A 146 20.00 -6.49 30.83
C ALA A 146 21.33 -5.82 31.26
N GLN A 147 21.38 -4.50 31.44
CA GLN A 147 22.59 -3.81 31.89
C GLN A 147 22.87 -4.09 33.37
N LEU A 148 24.14 -4.32 33.70
CA LEU A 148 24.60 -4.65 35.05
C LEU A 148 24.19 -3.61 36.09
N THR A 149 24.25 -2.32 35.73
CA THR A 149 23.83 -1.21 36.61
C THR A 149 22.36 -1.28 36.98
N ASN A 150 21.49 -1.59 36.02
CA ASN A 150 20.04 -1.68 36.23
C ASN A 150 19.65 -2.98 36.94
N LEU A 151 20.39 -4.07 36.71
CA LEU A 151 20.24 -5.30 37.48
C LEU A 151 20.58 -5.08 38.96
N ARG A 152 21.72 -4.46 39.25
CA ARG A 152 22.12 -4.10 40.61
C ARG A 152 21.12 -3.17 41.28
N TYR A 153 20.58 -2.19 40.55
CA TYR A 153 19.51 -1.33 41.07
C TYR A 153 18.28 -2.16 41.48
N ARG A 154 17.86 -3.10 40.63
CA ARG A 154 16.73 -3.98 40.94
C ARG A 154 16.99 -4.87 42.16
N GLU A 155 18.22 -5.35 42.35
CA GLU A 155 18.60 -6.13 43.53
C GLU A 155 18.48 -5.30 44.82
N ILE A 156 18.97 -4.05 44.80
CA ILE A 156 18.96 -3.17 45.99
C ILE A 156 17.55 -2.68 46.33
N TYR A 157 16.78 -2.25 45.32
CA TYR A 157 15.50 -1.56 45.51
C TYR A 157 14.26 -2.44 45.26
N GLY A 158 14.44 -3.69 44.82
CA GLY A 158 13.36 -4.64 44.50
C GLY A 158 12.56 -4.33 43.23
N LYS A 159 12.87 -3.22 42.54
CA LYS A 159 12.16 -2.73 41.35
C LYS A 159 13.11 -2.20 40.30
N TRP A 160 12.66 -2.18 39.06
CA TRP A 160 13.41 -1.55 37.97
C TRP A 160 13.47 -0.02 38.13
N PRO A 161 14.54 0.63 37.63
CA PRO A 161 14.62 2.09 37.55
C PRO A 161 13.44 2.73 36.83
N TYR A 162 13.16 3.99 37.18
CA TYR A 162 12.15 4.81 36.50
C TYR A 162 12.44 4.90 34.99
N GLY A 163 11.39 4.78 34.18
CA GLY A 163 11.50 4.78 32.71
C GLY A 163 11.64 3.38 32.09
N ILE A 164 12.16 2.41 32.85
CA ILE A 164 12.21 0.99 32.46
C ILE A 164 11.45 0.06 33.41
N ASN A 165 10.71 0.63 34.36
CA ASN A 165 9.84 -0.08 35.28
C ASN A 165 8.56 -0.59 34.64
N TYR A 166 8.10 0.07 33.58
CA TYR A 166 6.91 -0.30 32.83
C TYR A 166 7.27 -0.90 31.47
N LEU A 167 6.55 -1.93 31.03
CA LEU A 167 6.68 -2.48 29.68
C LEU A 167 5.46 -2.03 28.85
N PRO A 168 5.64 -1.26 27.76
CA PRO A 168 4.53 -0.68 27.03
C PRO A 168 3.66 -1.76 26.39
N SER A 169 2.36 -1.52 26.35
CA SER A 169 1.34 -2.33 25.72
C SER A 169 0.73 -1.62 24.53
N ILE A 170 -0.14 -2.32 23.79
CA ILE A 170 -0.90 -1.73 22.69
C ILE A 170 -1.82 -0.60 23.18
N ARG A 171 -2.26 -0.65 24.46
CA ARG A 171 -3.16 0.35 25.04
C ARG A 171 -2.48 1.67 25.37
N ASP A 172 -1.15 1.69 25.45
CA ASP A 172 -0.36 2.89 25.76
C ASP A 172 0.02 3.71 24.53
N MET A 173 -0.57 3.37 23.37
CA MET A 173 -0.24 3.99 22.10
C MET A 173 -1.37 4.90 21.67
N ASN A 174 -1.07 6.19 21.58
CA ASN A 174 -1.93 7.15 20.89
C ASN A 174 -1.78 6.93 19.39
N VAL A 175 -2.85 6.42 18.76
CA VAL A 175 -2.98 6.46 17.31
C VAL A 175 -3.34 7.91 16.97
N VAL A 176 -2.34 8.70 16.60
CA VAL A 176 -2.50 10.06 16.06
C VAL A 176 -2.71 9.96 14.56
#